data_AF-A0A914F2M5-F1
#
_entry.id   AF-A0A914F2M5-F1
#
_cell.length_a   1.000
_cell.length_b   1.000
_cell.length_c   1.000
_cell.angle_alpha   90.00
_cell.angle_beta   90.00
_cell.angle_gamma   90.00
#
_symmetry.space_group_name_H-M   'P 1'
#
loop_
_entity.id
_entity.type
_entity.pdbx_description
1 polymer ?
#
loop_
_entity_poly.entity_id
_entity_poly.type
_entity_poly.pdbx_seq_one_letter_code
_entity_poly.pdbx_strand_id
1 'polypeptide(L)'
;MESMKSEMDTKINEATANLSDAAKSLTTQMKAIHENMSLTPAQEHEQIKALFDGASDEIKNELKSAMGPAIMGPGMGGPGGPGMDGPMMGPGGPMGGPGGPGPMMGPKELENGLTEEQKTQLHTILENDSATKQQKQDSLKSFFDGIGGNVSIKFNEMQAKMESMKSEVEGKASEAMANLSDSAKSLTTQMKAIHENMSLTPDQEHEQIKALFDGASDELKNELKSAMGPAIMGPGMGGPRGPSGPCIGVPGPMGGPLGHHHFTTTASA
;
A
#
# COMPACT_ATOMS: atom_id res chain seq x y z
N MET A 1 -22.95 5.97 -10.40
CA MET A 1 -22.93 5.15 -9.17
C MET A 1 -24.25 4.44 -8.92
N GLU A 2 -25.40 5.12 -9.10
CA GLU A 2 -26.72 4.47 -8.92
C GLU A 2 -26.95 3.24 -9.81
N SER A 3 -26.46 3.25 -11.07
CA SER A 3 -26.66 2.12 -11.98
C SER A 3 -25.96 0.83 -11.55
N MET A 4 -24.75 0.89 -10.97
CA MET A 4 -24.04 -0.32 -10.51
C MET A 4 -24.58 -0.80 -9.17
N LYS A 5 -24.92 0.13 -8.27
CA LYS A 5 -25.57 -0.22 -7.00
C LYS A 5 -26.91 -0.91 -7.26
N SER A 6 -27.71 -0.38 -8.18
CA SER A 6 -28.97 -1.00 -8.60
C SER A 6 -28.76 -2.39 -9.21
N GLU A 7 -27.75 -2.59 -10.05
CA GLU A 7 -27.48 -3.91 -10.65
C GLU A 7 -27.02 -4.94 -9.60
N MET A 8 -26.19 -4.51 -8.64
CA MET A 8 -25.73 -5.35 -7.54
C MET A 8 -26.89 -5.71 -6.60
N ASP A 9 -27.75 -4.75 -6.26
CA ASP A 9 -28.95 -4.97 -5.46
C ASP A 9 -29.91 -5.94 -6.15
N THR A 10 -30.09 -5.83 -7.48
CA THR A 10 -30.89 -6.79 -8.25
C THR A 10 -30.30 -8.20 -8.18
N LYS A 11 -28.99 -8.35 -8.41
CA LYS A 11 -28.31 -9.67 -8.35
C LYS A 11 -28.37 -10.29 -6.95
N ILE A 12 -28.24 -9.48 -5.90
CA ILE A 12 -28.39 -9.93 -4.52
C ILE A 12 -29.84 -10.36 -4.25
N ASN A 13 -30.83 -9.59 -4.71
CA ASN A 13 -32.24 -9.94 -4.54
C ASN A 13 -32.63 -11.24 -5.28
N GLU A 14 -32.08 -11.45 -6.48
CA GLU A 14 -32.28 -12.71 -7.23
C GLU A 14 -31.60 -13.89 -6.54
N ALA A 15 -30.36 -13.73 -6.08
CA ALA A 15 -29.63 -14.77 -5.34
C ALA A 15 -30.30 -15.12 -4.01
N THR A 16 -30.89 -14.13 -3.32
CA THR A 16 -31.55 -14.33 -2.02
C THR A 16 -32.92 -14.99 -2.12
N ALA A 17 -33.58 -14.99 -3.28
CA ALA A 17 -34.90 -15.60 -3.44
C ALA A 17 -34.90 -17.11 -3.12
N ASN A 18 -33.81 -17.80 -3.46
CA ASN A 18 -33.65 -19.25 -3.31
C ASN A 18 -33.00 -19.68 -1.99
N LEU A 19 -32.67 -18.73 -1.11
CA LEU A 19 -32.08 -19.02 0.19
C LEU A 19 -33.12 -19.52 1.20
N SER A 20 -32.66 -20.35 2.14
CA SER A 20 -33.36 -20.69 3.37
C SER A 20 -33.68 -19.44 4.20
N ASP A 21 -34.70 -19.52 5.04
CA ASP A 21 -35.11 -18.38 5.89
C ASP A 21 -33.97 -17.92 6.82
N ALA A 22 -33.15 -18.86 7.30
CA ALA A 22 -31.97 -18.56 8.10
C ALA A 22 -30.92 -17.77 7.31
N ALA A 23 -30.64 -18.18 6.06
CA ALA A 23 -29.71 -17.47 5.19
C ALA A 23 -30.27 -16.10 4.75
N LYS A 24 -31.58 -15.97 4.50
CA LYS A 24 -32.26 -14.69 4.24
C LYS A 24 -32.18 -13.73 5.43
N SER A 25 -32.31 -14.26 6.65
CA SER A 25 -32.14 -13.47 7.86
C SER A 25 -30.70 -12.95 7.97
N LEU A 26 -29.71 -13.79 7.66
CA LEU A 26 -28.30 -13.39 7.73
C LEU A 26 -27.95 -12.31 6.68
N THR A 27 -28.43 -12.42 5.44
CA THR A 27 -28.23 -11.38 4.42
C THR A 27 -28.92 -10.08 4.78
N THR A 28 -30.10 -10.14 5.40
CA THR A 28 -30.81 -8.97 5.91
C THR A 28 -30.00 -8.24 6.98
N GLN A 29 -29.39 -8.98 7.91
CA GLN A 29 -28.53 -8.39 8.95
C GLN A 29 -27.25 -7.77 8.35
N MET A 30 -26.61 -8.44 7.39
CA MET A 30 -25.45 -7.86 6.68
C MET A 30 -25.81 -6.57 5.94
N LYS A 31 -26.97 -6.53 5.29
CA LYS A 31 -27.48 -5.32 4.63
C LYS A 31 -27.73 -4.19 5.63
N ALA A 32 -28.32 -4.50 6.78
CA ALA A 32 -28.55 -3.51 7.84
C ALA A 32 -27.25 -2.92 8.40
N ILE A 33 -26.18 -3.73 8.51
CA ILE A 33 -24.84 -3.24 8.89
C ILE A 33 -24.31 -2.28 7.82
N HIS A 34 -24.40 -2.65 6.55
CA HIS A 34 -23.88 -1.82 5.45
C HIS A 34 -24.67 -0.51 5.25
N GLU A 35 -25.97 -0.50 5.57
CA GLU A 35 -26.80 0.71 5.55
C GLU A 35 -26.58 1.60 6.78
N ASN A 36 -25.89 1.12 7.82
CA ASN A 36 -25.63 1.88 9.02
C ASN A 36 -24.47 2.89 8.79
N MET A 37 -24.84 4.09 8.35
CA MET A 37 -23.89 5.20 8.11
C MET A 37 -23.13 5.68 9.35
N SER A 38 -23.42 5.15 10.54
CA SER A 38 -22.69 5.47 11.78
C SER A 38 -21.48 4.57 12.02
N LEU A 39 -21.33 3.48 11.25
CA LEU A 39 -20.20 2.56 11.36
C LEU A 39 -19.04 3.01 10.47
N THR A 40 -17.81 2.81 10.94
CA THR A 40 -16.64 2.91 10.07
C THR A 40 -16.52 1.65 9.21
N PRO A 41 -15.83 1.69 8.06
CA PRO A 41 -15.61 0.50 7.23
C PRO A 41 -14.99 -0.68 8.00
N ALA A 42 -14.09 -0.40 8.95
CA ALA A 42 -13.51 -1.43 9.82
C ALA A 42 -14.56 -2.07 10.74
N GLN A 43 -15.44 -1.27 11.34
CA GLN A 43 -16.53 -1.75 12.18
C GLN A 43 -17.59 -2.51 11.39
N GLU A 44 -17.92 -2.07 10.17
CA GLU A 44 -18.80 -2.81 9.26
C GLU A 44 -18.23 -4.20 8.98
N HIS A 45 -16.95 -4.27 8.59
CA HIS A 45 -16.29 -5.53 8.29
C HIS A 45 -16.22 -6.46 9.51
N GLU A 46 -15.90 -5.93 10.70
CA GLU A 46 -15.85 -6.72 11.94
C GLU A 46 -17.23 -7.30 12.30
N GLN A 47 -18.30 -6.51 12.17
CA GLN A 47 -19.66 -6.98 12.45
C GLN A 47 -20.14 -8.02 11.43
N ILE A 48 -19.87 -7.81 10.14
CA ILE A 48 -20.19 -8.79 9.09
C ILE A 48 -19.42 -10.09 9.33
N LYS A 49 -18.14 -10.00 9.70
CA LYS A 49 -17.32 -11.18 10.05
C LYS A 49 -17.89 -11.92 11.25
N ALA A 50 -18.23 -11.22 12.33
CA ALA A 50 -18.82 -11.84 13.52
C ALA A 50 -20.15 -12.56 13.22
N LEU A 51 -21.01 -11.94 12.40
CA LEU A 51 -22.24 -12.57 11.91
C LEU A 51 -21.96 -13.83 11.10
N PHE A 52 -20.97 -13.79 10.21
CA PHE A 52 -20.61 -14.93 9.38
C PHE A 52 -20.01 -16.05 10.23
N ASP A 53 -19.07 -15.75 11.13
CA ASP A 53 -18.42 -16.73 12.00
C ASP A 53 -19.43 -17.46 12.90
N GLY A 54 -20.45 -16.75 13.40
CA GLY A 54 -21.54 -17.30 14.20
C GLY A 54 -22.59 -18.10 13.43
N ALA A 55 -22.59 -18.06 12.09
CA ALA A 55 -23.51 -18.83 11.27
C ALA A 55 -23.09 -20.32 11.18
N SER A 56 -24.06 -21.21 10.99
CA SER A 56 -23.76 -22.63 10.77
C SER A 56 -23.11 -22.85 9.40
N ASP A 57 -22.38 -23.96 9.25
CA ASP A 57 -21.69 -24.30 8.00
C ASP A 57 -22.67 -24.50 6.84
N GLU A 58 -23.88 -24.99 7.11
CA GLU A 58 -24.95 -25.10 6.11
C GLU A 58 -25.33 -23.73 5.54
N ILE A 59 -25.54 -22.73 6.42
CA ILE A 59 -25.88 -21.35 6.02
C ILE A 59 -24.73 -20.72 5.24
N LYS A 60 -23.48 -20.92 5.70
CA LYS A 60 -22.27 -20.43 5.01
C LYS A 60 -22.15 -21.02 3.60
N ASN A 61 -22.37 -22.32 3.46
CA ASN A 61 -22.29 -23.03 2.18
C ASN A 61 -23.42 -22.60 1.23
N GLU A 62 -24.63 -22.42 1.74
CA GLU A 62 -25.77 -21.96 0.97
C GLU A 62 -25.53 -20.54 0.42
N LEU A 63 -25.04 -19.62 1.25
CA LEU A 63 -24.64 -18.28 0.82
C LEU A 63 -23.52 -18.30 -0.22
N LYS A 64 -22.50 -19.15 -0.02
CA LYS A 64 -21.39 -19.32 -0.97
C LYS A 64 -21.88 -19.83 -2.33
N SER A 65 -22.83 -20.76 -2.33
CA SER A 65 -23.43 -21.28 -3.55
C SER A 65 -24.31 -20.24 -4.26
N ALA A 66 -25.08 -19.45 -3.50
CA ALA A 66 -26.02 -18.46 -4.04
C ALA A 66 -25.33 -17.19 -4.57
N MET A 67 -24.29 -16.70 -3.89
CA MET A 67 -23.63 -15.44 -4.24
C MET A 67 -22.56 -15.59 -5.33
N GLY A 68 -22.14 -16.83 -5.64
CA GLY A 68 -21.19 -17.13 -6.70
C GLY A 68 -19.81 -16.47 -6.56
N PRO A 69 -18.85 -16.86 -7.42
CA PRO A 69 -17.50 -16.30 -7.39
C PRO A 69 -17.40 -14.84 -7.86
N ALA A 70 -18.49 -14.28 -8.40
CA ALA A 70 -18.53 -12.90 -8.86
C ALA A 70 -18.75 -11.88 -7.72
N ILE A 71 -19.40 -12.30 -6.62
CA ILE A 71 -19.69 -11.42 -5.46
C ILE A 71 -18.67 -11.65 -4.35
N MET A 72 -18.25 -12.89 -4.12
CA MET A 72 -17.11 -13.19 -3.24
C MET A 72 -15.83 -13.02 -4.06
N GLY A 73 -15.21 -11.86 -3.96
CA GLY A 73 -14.03 -11.47 -4.74
C GLY A 73 -12.94 -12.55 -4.83
N PRO A 74 -12.05 -12.47 -5.83
CA PRO A 74 -11.07 -13.51 -6.11
C PRO A 74 -10.06 -13.64 -4.97
N GLY A 75 -10.31 -14.53 -4.02
CA GLY A 75 -9.33 -14.93 -3.02
C GLY A 75 -9.92 -15.33 -1.69
N MET A 76 -10.08 -16.63 -1.49
CA MET A 76 -9.58 -17.35 -0.31
C MET A 76 -9.87 -18.85 -0.47
N GLY A 77 -8.82 -19.66 -0.58
CA GLY A 77 -8.86 -21.10 -0.29
C GLY A 77 -9.36 -22.01 -1.42
N GLY A 78 -8.54 -22.20 -2.45
CA GLY A 78 -8.51 -23.47 -3.17
C GLY A 78 -7.53 -24.42 -2.48
N PRO A 79 -7.89 -25.69 -2.18
CA PRO A 79 -6.97 -26.67 -1.61
C PRO A 79 -5.81 -26.92 -2.57
N GLY A 80 -4.60 -26.87 -2.04
CA GLY A 80 -3.36 -27.05 -2.79
C GLY A 80 -3.39 -28.30 -3.66
N GLY A 81 -3.19 -28.09 -4.96
CA GLY A 81 -3.02 -29.19 -5.92
C GLY A 81 -1.72 -29.98 -5.64
N PRO A 82 -1.67 -31.27 -5.99
CA PRO A 82 -0.51 -32.14 -5.74
C PRO A 82 0.75 -31.62 -6.43
N GLY A 83 1.87 -31.69 -5.70
CA GLY A 83 3.18 -31.25 -6.15
C GLY A 83 3.60 -31.85 -7.49
N MET A 84 4.17 -31.01 -8.35
CA MET A 84 4.92 -31.48 -9.49
C MET A 84 6.37 -31.71 -9.07
N ASP A 85 6.72 -32.99 -8.91
CA ASP A 85 8.09 -33.49 -8.87
C ASP A 85 8.75 -33.28 -10.25
N GLY A 86 9.40 -32.14 -10.44
CA GLY A 86 10.21 -31.83 -11.61
C GLY A 86 11.69 -31.65 -11.25
N PRO A 87 12.64 -32.20 -12.03
CA PRO A 87 14.07 -32.16 -11.70
C PRO A 87 14.64 -30.74 -11.85
N MET A 88 15.03 -30.14 -10.73
CA MET A 88 15.80 -28.89 -10.66
C MET A 88 17.28 -29.15 -10.96
N MET A 89 17.79 -28.72 -12.12
CA MET A 89 19.21 -28.39 -12.29
C MET A 89 19.39 -27.26 -13.31
N GLY A 90 19.66 -26.06 -12.80
CA GLY A 90 20.12 -24.90 -13.58
C GLY A 90 20.99 -24.01 -12.68
N PRO A 91 22.28 -23.79 -12.99
CA PRO A 91 23.18 -23.01 -12.14
C PRO A 91 23.00 -21.49 -12.37
N GLY A 92 22.80 -20.74 -11.29
CA GLY A 92 23.41 -19.42 -11.17
C GLY A 92 22.54 -18.16 -11.30
N GLY A 93 21.24 -18.20 -11.00
CA GLY A 93 20.49 -16.98 -10.67
C GLY A 93 20.24 -16.92 -9.16
N PRO A 94 20.46 -15.79 -8.46
CA PRO A 94 19.98 -15.66 -7.09
C PRO A 94 18.46 -15.81 -7.12
N MET A 95 17.98 -16.99 -6.72
CA MET A 95 16.56 -17.26 -6.57
C MET A 95 15.99 -16.19 -5.65
N GLY A 96 15.05 -15.41 -6.20
CA GLY A 96 14.25 -14.47 -5.44
C GLY A 96 13.70 -15.18 -4.21
N GLY A 97 14.05 -14.66 -3.04
CA GLY A 97 13.67 -15.23 -1.76
C GLY A 97 12.15 -15.42 -1.65
N PRO A 98 11.72 -16.40 -0.85
CA PRO A 98 10.32 -16.76 -0.70
C PRO A 98 9.49 -15.55 -0.25
N GLY A 99 8.57 -15.14 -1.12
CA GLY A 99 7.30 -14.50 -0.77
C GLY A 99 7.37 -13.39 0.28
N GLY A 100 8.19 -12.36 0.05
CA GLY A 100 7.95 -11.08 0.71
C GLY A 100 6.49 -10.67 0.51
N PRO A 101 5.85 -9.99 1.49
CA PRO A 101 4.48 -9.51 1.35
C PRO A 101 4.35 -8.86 -0.01
N GLY A 102 3.46 -9.41 -0.85
CA GLY A 102 3.37 -9.08 -2.27
C GLY A 102 3.38 -7.56 -2.45
N PRO A 103 3.94 -7.06 -3.57
CA PRO A 103 4.09 -5.63 -3.80
C PRO A 103 2.77 -4.95 -3.40
N MET A 104 2.84 -4.07 -2.40
CA MET A 104 1.72 -3.17 -2.13
C MET A 104 1.28 -2.64 -3.49
N MET A 105 -0.03 -2.73 -3.78
CA MET A 105 -0.60 -2.26 -5.05
C MET A 105 0.14 -1.01 -5.47
N GLY A 106 0.96 -1.16 -6.50
CA GLY A 106 1.81 -0.09 -6.93
C GLY A 106 0.94 0.99 -7.58
N PRO A 107 1.55 2.12 -7.94
CA PRO A 107 0.90 3.11 -8.80
C PRO A 107 0.25 2.48 -10.06
N LYS A 108 0.79 1.35 -10.53
CA LYS A 108 0.33 0.58 -11.68
C LYS A 108 -1.14 0.16 -11.63
N GLU A 109 -1.70 -0.20 -10.48
CA GLU A 109 -3.13 -0.55 -10.42
C GLU A 109 -4.05 0.68 -10.62
N LEU A 110 -3.60 1.87 -10.20
CA LEU A 110 -4.31 3.13 -10.38
C LEU A 110 -4.18 3.67 -11.80
N GLU A 111 -3.05 3.40 -12.47
CA GLU A 111 -2.80 3.78 -13.86
C GLU A 111 -3.76 3.07 -14.84
N ASN A 112 -4.32 1.92 -14.45
CA ASN A 112 -5.28 1.17 -15.24
C ASN A 112 -6.62 1.90 -15.35
N GLY A 113 -6.79 2.65 -16.43
CA GLY A 113 -7.97 3.46 -16.73
C GLY A 113 -7.68 4.95 -16.84
N LEU A 114 -6.42 5.36 -16.62
CA LEU A 114 -5.95 6.73 -16.87
C LEU A 114 -5.46 6.89 -18.32
N THR A 115 -5.71 8.07 -18.88
CA THR A 115 -5.06 8.56 -20.10
C THR A 115 -3.57 8.85 -19.86
N GLU A 116 -2.77 8.94 -20.92
CA GLU A 116 -1.32 9.21 -20.79
C GLU A 116 -1.05 10.58 -20.13
N GLU A 117 -1.89 11.57 -20.41
CA GLU A 117 -1.84 12.89 -19.76
C GLU A 117 -2.12 12.78 -18.25
N GLN A 118 -3.13 11.98 -17.87
CA GLN A 118 -3.47 11.73 -16.46
C GLN A 118 -2.38 10.94 -15.74
N LYS A 119 -1.76 9.95 -16.38
CA LYS A 119 -0.60 9.24 -15.81
C LYS A 119 0.55 10.20 -15.55
N THR A 120 0.86 11.08 -16.50
CA THR A 120 1.90 12.10 -16.34
C THR A 120 1.60 13.03 -15.16
N GLN A 121 0.34 13.47 -15.01
CA GLN A 121 -0.09 14.26 -13.85
C GLN A 121 0.04 13.50 -12.53
N LEU A 122 -0.37 12.23 -12.49
CA LEU A 122 -0.23 11.37 -11.32
C LEU A 122 1.24 11.22 -10.92
N HIS A 123 2.13 10.93 -11.87
CA HIS A 123 3.58 10.84 -11.63
C HIS A 123 4.13 12.17 -11.11
N THR A 124 3.72 13.29 -11.68
CA THR A 124 4.14 14.62 -11.22
C THR A 124 3.76 14.87 -9.75
N ILE A 125 2.55 14.44 -9.34
CA ILE A 125 2.11 14.56 -7.94
C ILE A 125 2.95 13.66 -7.03
N LEU A 126 3.20 12.41 -7.44
CA LEU A 126 3.95 11.44 -6.65
C LEU A 126 5.43 11.80 -6.49
N GLU A 127 6.06 12.29 -7.55
CA GLU A 127 7.48 12.65 -7.63
C GLU A 127 7.81 14.04 -7.07
N ASN A 128 6.82 14.80 -6.61
CA ASN A 128 7.07 16.12 -6.02
C ASN A 128 7.65 16.02 -4.61
N ASP A 129 8.97 15.85 -4.48
CA ASP A 129 9.66 15.69 -3.19
C ASP A 129 9.60 16.93 -2.29
N SER A 130 9.29 18.10 -2.86
CA SER A 130 9.10 19.34 -2.09
C SER A 130 7.75 19.42 -1.39
N ALA A 131 6.78 18.60 -1.80
CA ALA A 131 5.45 18.58 -1.19
C ALA A 131 5.47 17.79 0.12
N THR A 132 4.80 18.36 1.14
CA THR A 132 4.52 17.67 2.40
C THR A 132 3.61 16.45 2.15
N LYS A 133 3.61 15.49 3.08
CA LYS A 133 2.70 14.33 3.00
C LYS A 133 1.24 14.74 2.87
N GLN A 134 0.80 15.76 3.63
CA GLN A 134 -0.55 16.31 3.51
C GLN A 134 -0.82 16.84 2.11
N GLN A 135 0.08 17.66 1.56
CA GLN A 135 -0.08 18.24 0.23
C GLN A 135 -0.13 17.17 -0.86
N LYS A 136 0.68 16.10 -0.76
CA LYS A 136 0.62 14.97 -1.70
C LYS A 136 -0.73 14.25 -1.59
N GLN A 137 -1.19 13.96 -0.37
CA GLN A 137 -2.49 13.32 -0.15
C GLN A 137 -3.65 14.16 -0.71
N ASP A 138 -3.66 15.46 -0.44
CA ASP A 138 -4.69 16.39 -0.93
C ASP A 138 -4.65 16.50 -2.46
N SER A 139 -3.46 16.55 -3.06
CA SER A 139 -3.28 16.61 -4.51
C SER A 139 -3.76 15.33 -5.19
N LEU A 140 -3.42 14.16 -4.63
CA LEU A 140 -3.91 12.86 -5.12
C LEU A 140 -5.44 12.78 -5.02
N LYS A 141 -5.99 13.15 -3.87
CA LYS A 141 -7.44 13.16 -3.65
C LYS A 141 -8.14 14.06 -4.66
N SER A 142 -7.67 15.30 -4.81
CA SER A 142 -8.23 16.26 -5.78
C SER A 142 -8.11 15.77 -7.21
N PHE A 143 -7.00 15.11 -7.57
CA PHE A 143 -6.79 14.54 -8.89
C PHE A 143 -7.82 13.44 -9.19
N PHE A 144 -7.99 12.47 -8.28
CA PHE A 144 -8.94 11.37 -8.49
C PHE A 144 -10.41 11.82 -8.40
N ASP A 145 -10.72 12.80 -7.56
CA ASP A 145 -12.06 13.41 -7.50
C ASP A 145 -12.41 14.13 -8.82
N GLY A 146 -11.43 14.76 -9.47
CA GLY A 146 -11.62 15.44 -10.75
C GLY A 146 -11.85 14.51 -11.94
N ILE A 147 -11.27 13.29 -11.90
CA ILE A 147 -11.48 12.27 -12.93
C ILE A 147 -12.82 11.56 -12.74
N GLY A 148 -13.16 11.26 -11.47
CA GLY A 148 -14.38 10.53 -11.12
C GLY A 148 -14.40 9.08 -11.62
N GLY A 149 -15.62 8.53 -11.75
CA GLY A 149 -15.85 7.20 -12.32
C GLY A 149 -15.22 6.05 -11.52
N ASN A 150 -14.80 5.00 -12.24
CA ASN A 150 -14.25 3.77 -11.65
C ASN A 150 -12.86 3.97 -11.01
N VAL A 151 -12.09 4.96 -11.49
CA VAL A 151 -10.74 5.21 -10.97
C VAL A 151 -10.81 5.81 -9.56
N SER A 152 -11.76 6.72 -9.31
CA SER A 152 -12.00 7.28 -7.97
C SER A 152 -12.40 6.20 -6.95
N ILE A 153 -13.20 5.20 -7.36
CA ILE A 153 -13.57 4.05 -6.51
C ILE A 153 -12.30 3.26 -6.11
N LYS A 154 -11.48 2.87 -7.09
CA LYS A 154 -10.22 2.15 -6.82
C LYS A 154 -9.26 2.93 -5.93
N PHE A 155 -9.19 4.25 -6.10
CA PHE A 155 -8.37 5.10 -5.23
C PHE A 155 -8.87 5.07 -3.78
N ASN A 156 -10.19 5.13 -3.57
CA ASN A 156 -10.77 5.03 -2.23
C ASN A 156 -10.57 3.64 -1.61
N GLU A 157 -10.72 2.57 -2.39
CA GLU A 157 -10.40 1.20 -1.96
C GLU A 157 -8.93 1.06 -1.56
N MET A 158 -8.03 1.65 -2.35
CA MET A 158 -6.60 1.67 -2.05
C MET A 158 -6.30 2.45 -0.76
N GLN A 159 -6.92 3.63 -0.55
CA GLN A 159 -6.78 4.38 0.69
C GLN A 159 -7.24 3.57 1.91
N ALA A 160 -8.40 2.93 1.82
CA ALA A 160 -8.91 2.06 2.88
C ALA A 160 -7.96 0.87 3.15
N LYS A 161 -7.39 0.27 2.11
CA LYS A 161 -6.40 -0.81 2.23
C LYS A 161 -5.10 -0.32 2.87
N MET A 162 -4.63 0.88 2.52
CA MET A 162 -3.45 1.50 3.16
C MET A 162 -3.70 1.76 4.65
N GLU A 163 -4.89 2.26 5.00
CA GLU A 163 -5.28 2.49 6.40
C GLU A 163 -5.39 1.18 7.20
N SER A 164 -5.97 0.14 6.59
CA SER A 164 -6.00 -1.20 7.19
C SER A 164 -4.59 -1.75 7.40
N MET A 165 -3.70 -1.60 6.42
CA MET A 165 -2.33 -2.08 6.53
C MET A 165 -1.52 -1.28 7.56
N LYS A 166 -1.72 0.04 7.62
CA LYS A 166 -1.17 0.90 8.68
C LYS A 166 -1.60 0.40 10.05
N SER A 167 -2.89 0.11 10.23
CA SER A 167 -3.42 -0.43 11.48
C SER A 167 -2.81 -1.78 11.85
N GLU A 168 -2.64 -2.69 10.88
CA GLU A 168 -1.98 -3.98 11.11
C GLU A 168 -0.51 -3.83 11.51
N VAL A 169 0.23 -2.94 10.83
CA VAL A 169 1.63 -2.63 11.13
C VAL A 169 1.74 -1.98 12.52
N GLU A 170 0.85 -1.05 12.86
CA GLU A 170 0.81 -0.44 14.20
C GLU A 170 0.50 -1.46 15.30
N GLY A 171 -0.39 -2.41 15.05
CA GLY A 171 -0.67 -3.52 15.97
C GLY A 171 0.58 -4.36 16.22
N LYS A 172 1.23 -4.84 15.15
CA LYS A 172 2.48 -5.61 15.25
C LYS A 172 3.62 -4.83 15.89
N ALA A 173 3.73 -3.53 15.58
CA ALA A 173 4.72 -2.65 16.19
C ALA A 173 4.44 -2.46 17.69
N SER A 174 3.18 -2.32 18.10
CA SER A 174 2.79 -2.19 19.51
C SER A 174 3.09 -3.46 20.32
N GLU A 175 2.84 -4.64 19.74
CA GLU A 175 3.22 -5.93 20.32
C GLU A 175 4.74 -6.05 20.50
N ALA A 176 5.51 -5.68 19.46
CA ALA A 176 6.97 -5.66 19.52
C ALA A 176 7.48 -4.67 20.59
N MET A 177 6.83 -3.51 20.72
CA MET A 177 7.18 -2.48 21.71
C MET A 177 6.94 -2.94 23.15
N ALA A 178 6.01 -3.87 23.42
CA ALA A 178 5.71 -4.31 24.78
C ALA A 178 6.95 -4.89 25.50
N ASN A 179 7.81 -5.58 24.75
CA ASN A 179 9.02 -6.25 25.26
C ASN A 179 10.27 -5.37 25.26
N LEU A 180 10.17 -4.12 24.80
CA LEU A 180 11.29 -3.18 24.76
C LEU A 180 11.56 -2.54 26.13
N SER A 181 12.81 -2.14 26.33
CA SER A 181 13.26 -1.24 27.38
C SER A 181 12.55 0.12 27.30
N ASP A 182 12.46 0.85 28.42
CA ASP A 182 11.80 2.16 28.45
C ASP A 182 12.47 3.18 27.52
N SER A 183 13.80 3.11 27.41
CA SER A 183 14.58 3.92 26.48
C SER A 183 14.24 3.61 25.02
N ALA A 184 14.10 2.33 24.65
CA ALA A 184 13.71 1.93 23.31
C ALA A 184 12.26 2.31 22.99
N LYS A 185 11.32 2.14 23.94
CA LYS A 185 9.92 2.62 23.83
C LYS A 185 9.84 4.11 23.58
N SER A 186 10.64 4.90 24.31
CA SER A 186 10.73 6.35 24.11
C SER A 186 11.23 6.72 22.72
N LEU A 187 12.29 6.04 22.24
CA LEU A 187 12.83 6.25 20.90
C LEU A 187 11.79 5.91 19.82
N THR A 188 11.09 4.78 19.94
CA THR A 188 10.03 4.39 19.00
C THR A 188 8.86 5.37 19.01
N THR A 189 8.48 5.89 20.18
CA THR A 189 7.41 6.90 20.29
C THR A 189 7.78 8.17 19.54
N GLN A 190 9.04 8.62 19.63
CA GLN A 190 9.53 9.77 18.87
C GLN A 190 9.54 9.51 17.36
N MET A 191 9.97 8.31 16.92
CA MET A 191 9.87 7.92 15.50
C MET A 191 8.43 7.93 14.99
N LYS A 192 7.49 7.38 15.78
CA LYS A 192 6.06 7.40 15.44
C LYS A 192 5.53 8.82 15.29
N ALA A 193 5.88 9.72 16.21
CA ALA A 193 5.47 11.12 16.13
C ALA A 193 6.00 11.83 14.87
N ILE A 194 7.24 11.55 14.45
CA ILE A 194 7.81 12.07 13.20
C ILE A 194 7.05 11.50 11.98
N HIS A 195 6.78 10.19 11.99
CA HIS A 195 6.03 9.52 10.92
C HIS A 195 4.58 10.01 10.79
N GLU A 196 3.91 10.32 11.90
CA GLU A 196 2.55 10.85 11.90
C GLU A 196 2.48 12.35 11.56
N ASN A 197 3.60 13.05 11.55
CA ASN A 197 3.62 14.48 11.21
C ASN A 197 3.42 14.69 9.70
N MET A 198 2.18 15.03 9.32
CA MET A 198 1.76 15.27 7.94
C MET A 198 2.34 16.55 7.32
N SER A 199 2.95 17.42 8.13
CA SER A 199 3.56 18.68 7.67
C SER A 199 5.01 18.50 7.20
N LEU A 200 5.59 17.31 7.34
CA LEU A 200 6.93 17.00 6.85
C LEU A 200 6.89 16.54 5.39
N THR A 201 7.94 16.89 4.63
CA THR A 201 8.25 16.19 3.37
C THR A 201 8.83 14.81 3.66
N PRO A 202 8.80 13.86 2.70
CA PRO A 202 9.42 12.55 2.88
C PRO A 202 10.91 12.63 3.25
N ASP A 203 11.65 13.57 2.65
CA ASP A 203 13.06 13.78 2.95
C ASP A 203 13.27 14.28 4.39
N GLN A 204 12.46 15.24 4.84
CA GLN A 204 12.53 15.76 6.20
C GLN A 204 12.18 14.70 7.26
N GLU A 205 11.16 13.89 7.00
CA GLU A 205 10.82 12.74 7.84
C GLU A 205 12.01 11.78 7.94
N HIS A 206 12.58 11.39 6.80
CA HIS A 206 13.72 10.48 6.75
C HIS A 206 14.95 11.06 7.48
N GLU A 207 15.28 12.34 7.27
CA GLU A 207 16.38 13.01 7.97
C GLU A 207 16.17 13.04 9.49
N GLN A 208 14.95 13.34 9.95
CA GLN A 208 14.63 13.38 11.38
C GLN A 208 14.70 11.98 12.02
N ILE A 209 14.13 10.97 11.37
CA ILE A 209 14.20 9.57 11.84
C ILE A 209 15.66 9.11 11.86
N LYS A 210 16.43 9.43 10.82
CA LYS A 210 17.85 9.07 10.74
C LYS A 210 18.65 9.75 11.84
N ALA A 211 18.48 11.05 12.07
CA ALA A 211 19.18 11.77 13.13
C ALA A 211 18.86 11.19 14.52
N LEU A 212 17.59 10.86 14.75
CA LEU A 212 17.11 10.23 15.98
C LEU A 212 17.72 8.84 16.19
N PHE A 213 17.80 8.04 15.12
CA PHE A 213 18.42 6.71 15.17
C PHE A 213 19.94 6.79 15.31
N ASP A 214 20.63 7.65 14.56
CA ASP A 214 22.08 7.82 14.61
C ASP A 214 22.55 8.24 16.02
N GLY A 215 21.77 9.10 16.69
CA GLY A 215 22.02 9.55 18.07
C GLY A 215 21.74 8.51 19.16
N ALA A 216 21.09 7.39 18.84
CA ALA A 216 20.83 6.31 19.80
C ALA A 216 22.08 5.44 20.04
N SER A 217 22.18 4.83 21.23
CA SER A 217 23.26 3.88 21.53
C SER A 217 23.13 2.60 20.71
N ASP A 218 24.25 1.89 20.50
CA ASP A 218 24.26 0.66 19.70
C ASP A 218 23.42 -0.45 20.35
N GLU A 219 23.33 -0.48 21.68
CA GLU A 219 22.45 -1.39 22.40
C GLU A 219 20.98 -1.15 22.04
N LEU A 220 20.53 0.12 22.01
CA LEU A 220 19.15 0.47 21.63
C LEU A 220 18.87 0.17 20.17
N LYS A 221 19.82 0.44 19.27
CA LYS A 221 19.70 0.11 17.84
C LYS A 221 19.53 -1.40 17.64
N ASN A 222 20.33 -2.21 18.35
CA ASN A 222 20.26 -3.66 18.28
C ASN A 222 18.96 -4.21 18.88
N GLU A 223 18.51 -3.64 20.00
CA GLU A 223 17.23 -3.99 20.63
C GLU A 223 16.06 -3.74 19.67
N LEU A 224 15.99 -2.55 19.07
CA LEU A 224 14.97 -2.20 18.07
C LEU A 224 15.02 -3.11 16.85
N LYS A 225 16.22 -3.40 16.32
CA LYS A 225 16.39 -4.29 15.17
C LYS A 225 15.92 -5.71 15.45
N SER A 226 16.17 -6.20 16.67
CA SER A 226 15.71 -7.52 17.11
C SER A 226 14.18 -7.56 17.26
N ALA A 227 13.58 -6.53 17.85
CA ALA A 227 12.15 -6.48 18.13
C ALA A 227 11.29 -6.22 16.87
N MET A 228 11.70 -5.28 16.02
CA MET A 228 10.91 -4.87 14.85
C MET A 228 11.09 -5.81 13.65
N GLY A 229 12.14 -6.63 13.64
CA GLY A 229 12.43 -7.57 12.56
C GLY A 229 12.58 -6.92 11.17
N PRO A 230 12.90 -7.73 10.15
CA PRO A 230 13.02 -7.23 8.77
C PRO A 230 11.67 -6.86 8.15
N ALA A 231 10.55 -7.34 8.70
CA ALA A 231 9.22 -7.08 8.17
C ALA A 231 8.73 -5.65 8.43
N ILE A 232 9.06 -5.05 9.58
CA ILE A 232 8.64 -3.69 9.93
C ILE A 232 9.66 -2.65 9.45
N MET A 233 10.95 -2.98 9.47
CA MET A 233 12.04 -2.07 9.07
C MET A 233 12.16 -1.85 7.55
N GLY A 234 11.33 -2.52 6.75
CA GLY A 234 11.35 -2.44 5.29
C GLY A 234 12.62 -3.01 4.65
N PRO A 235 12.52 -3.58 3.43
CA PRO A 235 13.69 -4.01 2.68
C PRO A 235 14.43 -2.77 2.14
N GLY A 236 15.36 -2.19 2.93
CA GLY A 236 16.19 -1.09 2.41
C GLY A 236 17.00 -0.27 3.40
N MET A 237 16.68 -0.28 4.70
CA MET A 237 17.37 0.58 5.69
C MET A 237 18.75 0.02 6.14
N GLY A 238 19.09 -1.22 5.80
CA GLY A 238 20.22 -1.94 6.40
C GLY A 238 21.50 -2.04 5.58
N GLY A 239 21.52 -1.54 4.35
CA GLY A 239 22.72 -1.54 3.52
C GLY A 239 23.16 -0.11 3.27
N PRO A 240 24.47 0.24 3.36
CA PRO A 240 24.95 1.46 2.72
C PRO A 240 24.41 1.42 1.30
N ARG A 241 23.62 2.42 0.89
CA ARG A 241 23.32 2.66 -0.52
C ARG A 241 24.67 2.64 -1.19
N GLY A 242 25.00 1.53 -1.85
CA GLY A 242 26.23 1.41 -2.60
C GLY A 242 26.30 2.66 -3.48
N PRO A 243 27.48 3.31 -3.58
CA PRO A 243 27.61 4.58 -4.27
C PRO A 243 26.82 4.47 -5.56
N SER A 244 25.79 5.31 -5.70
CA SER A 244 24.93 5.33 -6.87
C SER A 244 25.85 5.30 -8.07
N GLY A 245 25.99 4.11 -8.67
CA GLY A 245 26.90 3.93 -9.78
C GLY A 245 26.47 4.95 -10.82
N PRO A 246 27.40 5.74 -11.39
CA PRO A 246 27.05 6.79 -12.32
C PRO A 246 26.10 6.21 -13.36
N CYS A 247 24.85 6.69 -13.34
CA CYS A 247 23.88 6.35 -14.35
C CYS A 247 24.56 6.57 -15.69
N ILE A 248 24.67 5.49 -16.46
CA ILE A 248 24.73 5.49 -17.92
C ILE A 248 25.79 6.43 -18.48
N GLY A 249 26.87 5.83 -18.98
CA GLY A 249 27.84 6.50 -19.83
C GLY A 249 27.14 7.42 -20.84
N VAL A 250 27.30 8.72 -20.62
CA VAL A 250 27.23 9.69 -21.69
C VAL A 250 28.37 9.28 -22.62
N PRO A 251 28.12 8.85 -23.87
CA PRO A 251 29.19 8.70 -24.83
C PRO A 251 29.84 10.08 -24.96
N GLY A 252 31.06 10.19 -24.47
CA GLY A 252 31.84 11.42 -24.59
C GLY A 252 31.92 11.83 -26.05
N PRO A 253 31.90 13.15 -26.35
CA PRO A 253 32.05 13.63 -27.70
C PRO A 253 33.43 13.20 -28.21
N MET A 254 33.42 12.35 -29.23
CA MET A 254 34.57 12.13 -30.10
C MET A 254 35.14 13.50 -30.51
N GLY A 255 36.45 13.66 -30.31
CA GLY A 255 37.14 14.92 -30.43
C GLY A 255 36.83 15.71 -31.70
N GLY A 256 36.51 16.99 -31.51
CA GLY A 256 36.64 18.03 -32.53
C GLY A 256 37.94 18.82 -32.28
N PRO A 257 38.77 19.06 -33.30
CA PRO A 257 40.04 19.77 -33.14
C PRO A 257 39.85 21.25 -32.84
N LEU A 258 40.77 21.75 -32.00
CA LEU A 258 41.04 23.13 -31.65
C LEU A 258 40.95 24.09 -32.85
N GLY A 259 39.93 24.94 -32.87
CA GLY A 259 39.88 26.18 -33.65
C GLY A 259 40.05 27.38 -32.71
N HIS A 260 41.24 27.96 -32.68
CA HIS A 260 41.51 29.25 -32.05
C HIS A 260 40.74 30.36 -32.77
N HIS A 261 39.79 31.00 -32.11
CA HIS A 261 39.29 32.31 -32.53
C HIS A 261 39.48 33.33 -31.41
N HIS A 262 40.49 34.18 -31.62
CA HIS A 262 40.64 35.48 -30.98
C HIS A 262 39.34 36.29 -31.17
N PHE A 263 38.80 36.82 -30.09
CA PHE A 263 37.87 37.95 -30.16
C PHE A 263 38.37 39.08 -29.26
N THR A 264 38.65 40.20 -29.91
CA THR A 264 39.15 41.45 -29.34
C THR A 264 38.03 42.22 -28.65
N THR A 265 38.24 42.57 -27.40
CA THR A 265 37.44 43.55 -26.64
C THR A 265 37.56 44.92 -27.28
N THR A 266 36.46 45.49 -27.77
CA THR A 266 36.35 46.93 -28.02
C THR A 266 35.49 47.55 -26.93
N ALA A 267 36.13 48.37 -26.12
CA ALA A 267 35.49 49.27 -25.17
C ALA A 267 34.96 50.50 -25.91
N SER A 268 33.76 50.94 -25.56
CA SER A 268 33.22 52.29 -25.77
C SER A 268 31.96 52.41 -24.94
N ALA A 269 31.57 53.53 -24.39
CA ALA A 269 32.24 54.76 -23.95
C ALA A 269 31.19 55.42 -23.02
#